data_AF-M5RG40-F1
#
_entry.id   AF-M5RG40-F1
#
_cell.length_a   1.000
_cell.length_b   1.000
_cell.length_c   1.000
_cell.angle_alpha   90.00
_cell.angle_beta   90.00
_cell.angle_gamma   90.00
#
_symmetry.space_group_name_H-M   'P 1'
#
loop_
_entity.id
_entity.type
_entity.pdbx_description
1 polymer ?
#
loop_
_entity_poly.entity_id
_entity_poly.type
_entity_poly.pdbx_seq_one_letter_code
_entity_poly.pdbx_strand_id
1 'polypeptide(L)'
;MLCVLCEVDQAYNEHHLIPRHCHRKTWWKRRFTKEEMRQTISVCKMCHRSIHNFIPDEKEIGRHYYSIDTLKSHPAMANYLAWKRRRLR
;
A
#
# COMPACT_ATOMS: atom_id res chain seq x y z
N MET A 1 6.68 -7.14 14.13
CA MET A 1 5.58 -7.65 13.28
C MET A 1 6.10 -7.71 11.85
N LEU A 2 5.80 -8.77 11.11
CA LEU A 2 6.25 -8.90 9.72
C LEU A 2 5.47 -7.96 8.79
N CYS A 3 6.09 -7.57 7.69
CA CYS A 3 5.46 -6.79 6.63
C CYS A 3 4.30 -7.56 6.01
N VAL A 4 3.10 -6.97 5.96
CA VAL A 4 1.89 -7.64 5.44
C VAL A 4 1.92 -7.89 3.92
N LEU A 5 2.85 -7.26 3.19
CA LEU A 5 3.01 -7.45 1.76
C LEU A 5 3.96 -8.59 1.43
N CYS A 6 5.20 -8.54 1.93
CA CYS A 6 6.19 -9.57 1.61
C CYS A 6 6.19 -10.75 2.56
N GLU A 7 5.77 -10.58 3.82
CA GLU A 7 5.78 -11.59 4.89
C GLU A 7 7.18 -12.14 5.20
N VAL A 8 8.23 -11.40 4.85
CA VAL A 8 9.63 -11.79 5.07
C VAL A 8 10.36 -10.81 5.98
N ASP A 9 10.31 -9.52 5.64
CA ASP A 9 10.99 -8.47 6.42
C ASP A 9 10.13 -7.99 7.58
N GLN A 10 10.76 -7.51 8.65
CA GLN A 10 10.07 -6.76 9.70
C GLN A 10 9.45 -5.47 9.14
N ALA A 11 8.25 -5.15 9.61
CA ALA A 11 7.61 -3.88 9.32
C ALA A 11 8.46 -2.73 9.88
N TYR A 12 8.53 -1.63 9.11
CA TYR A 12 9.31 -0.44 9.42
C TYR A 12 8.40 0.72 9.83
N ASN A 13 7.30 0.91 9.09
CA ASN A 13 6.31 1.95 9.37
C ASN A 13 4.95 1.56 8.80
N GLU A 14 3.97 2.40 9.07
CA GLU A 14 2.64 2.32 8.48
C GLU A 14 2.59 3.05 7.13
N HIS A 15 1.92 2.45 6.16
CA HIS A 15 1.58 3.08 4.89
C HIS A 15 0.07 3.31 4.80
N HIS A 16 -0.34 4.53 4.51
CA HIS A 16 -1.74 4.88 4.28
C HIS A 16 -2.18 4.43 2.90
N LEU A 17 -3.19 3.55 2.86
CA LEU A 17 -3.79 3.09 1.60
C LEU A 17 -4.56 4.22 0.89
N ILE A 18 -5.17 5.12 1.65
CA ILE A 18 -5.72 6.39 1.16
C ILE A 18 -4.88 7.53 1.75
N PRO A 19 -4.14 8.31 0.92
CA PRO A 19 -3.25 9.36 1.40
C PRO A 19 -3.96 10.36 2.31
N ARG A 20 -3.33 10.73 3.44
CA ARG A 20 -3.91 11.65 4.44
C ARG A 20 -4.36 12.98 3.84
N HIS A 21 -3.61 13.50 2.86
CA HIS A 21 -3.91 14.75 2.18
C HIS A 21 -5.20 14.68 1.33
N CYS A 22 -5.74 13.47 1.07
CA CYS A 22 -7.00 13.26 0.37
C CYS A 22 -8.23 13.26 1.29
N HIS A 23 -8.07 13.04 2.60
CA HIS A 23 -9.18 12.81 3.55
C HIS A 23 -10.15 14.00 3.67
N ARG A 24 -9.69 15.22 3.41
CA ARG A 24 -10.51 16.43 3.51
C ARG A 24 -11.35 16.70 2.25
N LYS A 25 -11.00 16.09 1.12
CA LYS A 25 -11.56 16.40 -0.20
C LYS A 25 -12.92 15.71 -0.40
N THR A 26 -13.87 16.43 -0.98
CA THR A 26 -15.27 15.98 -1.17
C THR A 26 -15.39 14.67 -1.94
N TRP A 27 -14.55 14.47 -2.97
CA TRP A 27 -14.58 13.24 -3.78
C TRP A 27 -14.38 11.97 -2.94
N TRP A 28 -13.48 12.03 -1.95
CA TRP A 28 -13.11 10.92 -1.06
C TRP A 28 -14.15 10.71 0.03
N LYS A 29 -14.60 11.79 0.68
CA LYS A 29 -15.67 11.75 1.69
C LYS A 29 -16.98 11.15 1.17
N ARG A 30 -17.24 11.27 -0.14
CA ARG A 30 -18.43 10.69 -0.80
C ARG A 30 -18.30 9.20 -1.11
N ARG A 31 -17.09 8.64 -1.08
CA ARG A 31 -16.78 7.26 -1.52
C ARG A 31 -16.29 6.37 -0.40
N PHE A 32 -15.68 6.95 0.62
CA PHE A 32 -15.08 6.25 1.73
C PHE A 32 -15.53 6.87 3.05
N THR A 33 -15.80 6.00 4.02
CA THR A 33 -15.97 6.36 5.41
C THR A 33 -14.67 6.92 5.98
N LYS A 34 -14.79 7.59 7.13
CA LYS A 34 -13.63 8.08 7.88
C LYS A 34 -12.69 6.94 8.29
N GLU A 35 -13.24 5.77 8.58
CA GLU A 35 -12.47 4.60 9.00
C GLU A 35 -11.71 3.98 7.83
N GLU A 36 -12.35 3.83 6.66
CA GLU A 36 -11.70 3.36 5.43
C GLU A 36 -10.55 4.29 5.01
N MET A 37 -10.76 5.62 5.07
CA MET A 37 -9.70 6.57 4.75
C MET A 37 -8.50 6.49 5.71
N ARG A 38 -8.74 6.07 6.96
CA ARG A 38 -7.69 5.97 7.98
C ARG A 38 -6.94 4.64 7.96
N GLN A 39 -7.37 3.68 7.15
CA GLN A 39 -6.70 2.38 7.05
C GLN A 39 -5.23 2.53 6.67
N THR A 40 -4.40 1.83 7.44
CA THR A 40 -2.96 1.71 7.22
C THR A 40 -2.56 0.26 7.17
N ILE A 41 -1.40 0.00 6.57
CA ILE A 41 -0.78 -1.31 6.55
C ILE A 41 0.66 -1.24 7.07
N SER A 42 1.07 -2.20 7.88
CA SER A 42 2.44 -2.31 8.38
C SER A 42 3.35 -2.89 7.30
N VAL A 43 4.27 -2.08 6.78
CA VAL A 43 5.14 -2.45 5.66
C VAL A 43 6.60 -2.27 6.01
N CYS A 44 7.47 -3.12 5.45
CA CYS A 44 8.91 -2.92 5.56
C CYS A 44 9.37 -1.77 4.66
N LYS A 45 10.57 -1.23 4.94
CA LYS A 45 11.14 -0.09 4.22
C LYS A 45 11.18 -0.29 2.69
N MET A 46 11.56 -1.49 2.23
CA MET A 46 11.64 -1.77 0.80
C MET A 46 10.26 -1.88 0.15
N CYS A 47 9.28 -2.53 0.80
CA CYS A 47 7.92 -2.61 0.25
C CYS A 47 7.27 -1.23 0.19
N HIS A 48 7.45 -0.40 1.23
CA HIS A 48 6.96 0.98 1.23
C HIS A 48 7.52 1.75 0.01
N ARG A 49 8.84 1.71 -0.18
CA ARG A 49 9.48 2.36 -1.33
C ARG A 49 8.95 1.82 -2.67
N SER A 50 8.77 0.51 -2.79
CA SER A 50 8.25 -0.11 -4.01
C SER A 50 6.84 0.36 -4.36
N ILE A 51 5.97 0.57 -3.37
CA ILE A 51 4.61 1.10 -3.61
C ILE A 51 4.69 2.44 -4.35
N HIS A 52 5.44 3.41 -3.82
CA HIS A 52 5.56 4.74 -4.43
C HIS A 52 6.43 4.76 -5.69
N ASN A 53 7.35 3.80 -5.86
CA ASN A 53 8.11 3.68 -7.10
C ASN A 53 7.24 3.15 -8.25
N PHE A 54 6.38 2.17 -7.98
CA PHE A 54 5.54 1.55 -9.02
C PHE A 54 4.24 2.29 -9.26
N ILE A 55 3.72 2.97 -8.25
CA ILE A 55 2.50 3.78 -8.32
C ILE A 55 2.86 5.19 -7.78
N PRO A 56 3.47 6.06 -8.62
CA PRO A 56 3.97 7.35 -8.17
C PRO A 56 2.87 8.37 -7.88
N ASP A 57 1.71 8.28 -8.52
CA ASP A 57 0.56 9.10 -8.14
C ASP A 57 -0.11 8.50 -6.88
N GLU A 58 0.12 9.13 -5.73
CA GLU A 58 -0.51 8.72 -4.47
C GLU A 58 -2.04 8.65 -4.55
N LYS A 59 -2.68 9.50 -5.38
CA LYS A 59 -4.15 9.44 -5.54
C LYS A 59 -4.57 8.19 -6.29
N GLU A 60 -3.74 7.67 -7.19
CA GLU A 60 -3.97 6.41 -7.88
C GLU A 60 -3.96 5.24 -6.88
N ILE A 61 -3.01 5.24 -5.94
CA ILE A 61 -2.98 4.27 -4.82
C ILE A 61 -4.33 4.26 -4.11
N GLY A 62 -4.81 5.42 -3.66
CA GLY A 62 -6.09 5.47 -2.95
C GLY A 62 -7.31 5.17 -3.81
N ARG A 63 -7.26 5.36 -5.13
CA ARG A 63 -8.42 5.16 -6.01
C ARG A 63 -8.58 3.71 -6.42
N HIS A 64 -7.47 3.04 -6.72
CA HIS A 64 -7.45 1.75 -7.37
C HIS A 64 -6.76 0.65 -6.54
N TYR A 65 -5.95 1.04 -5.57
CA TYR A 65 -5.09 0.13 -4.79
C TYR A 65 -5.22 0.34 -3.27
N TYR A 66 -6.41 0.72 -2.81
CA TYR A 66 -6.70 1.09 -1.41
C TYR A 66 -6.93 -0.09 -0.46
N SER A 67 -6.58 -1.31 -0.88
CA SER A 67 -6.60 -2.53 -0.07
C SER A 67 -5.35 -3.36 -0.34
N ILE A 68 -5.00 -4.24 0.60
CA ILE A 68 -3.86 -5.17 0.43
C ILE A 68 -4.01 -5.98 -0.87
N ASP A 69 -5.22 -6.49 -1.15
CA ASP A 69 -5.47 -7.34 -2.30
C ASP A 69 -5.29 -6.58 -3.61
N THR A 70 -5.88 -5.38 -3.71
CA THR A 70 -5.70 -4.52 -4.89
C THR A 70 -4.24 -4.10 -5.07
N LEU A 71 -3.54 -3.79 -3.98
CA LEU A 71 -2.14 -3.40 -4.04
C LEU A 71 -1.24 -4.57 -4.48
N LYS A 72 -1.53 -5.80 -4.02
CA LYS A 72 -0.87 -7.03 -4.45
C LYS A 72 -1.20 -7.39 -5.90
N SER A 73 -2.36 -7.00 -6.42
CA SER A 73 -2.76 -7.27 -7.81
C SER A 73 -2.12 -6.32 -8.84
N HIS A 74 -1.50 -5.21 -8.42
CA HIS A 74 -0.76 -4.36 -9.34
C HIS A 74 0.41 -5.16 -9.98
N PRO A 75 0.53 -5.24 -11.32
CA PRO A 75 1.48 -6.15 -11.97
C PRO A 75 2.93 -6.01 -11.51
N ALA A 76 3.42 -4.77 -11.35
CA ALA A 76 4.78 -4.53 -10.87
C ALA A 76 4.96 -4.92 -9.39
N MET A 77 3.92 -4.74 -8.57
CA MET A 77 3.95 -5.15 -7.16
C MET A 77 3.93 -6.67 -7.05
N ALA A 78 3.07 -7.36 -7.80
CA ALA A 78 2.99 -8.82 -7.83
C ALA A 78 4.37 -9.43 -8.19
N ASN A 79 4.98 -8.95 -9.27
CA ASN A 79 6.30 -9.39 -9.72
C ASN A 79 7.39 -9.13 -8.66
N TYR A 80 7.40 -7.93 -8.08
CA TYR A 80 8.33 -7.58 -7.02
C TYR A 80 8.17 -8.47 -5.78
N LEU A 81 6.95 -8.73 -5.33
CA LEU A 81 6.68 -9.56 -4.15
C LEU A 81 7.06 -11.02 -4.40
N ALA A 82 6.79 -11.55 -5.60
CA ALA A 82 7.21 -12.90 -5.99
C ALA A 82 8.74 -13.05 -5.98
N TRP A 83 9.45 -12.09 -6.59
CA TRP A 83 10.91 -12.05 -6.54
C TRP A 83 11.44 -11.94 -5.11
N LYS A 84 10.87 -11.04 -4.31
CA LYS A 84 11.32 -10.76 -2.95
C LYS A 84 11.17 -11.97 -2.04
N ARG A 85 10.02 -12.66 -2.10
CA ARG A 85 9.75 -13.88 -1.34
C ARG A 85 10.67 -15.03 -1.72
N ARG A 86 11.11 -15.09 -2.98
CA ARG A 86 12.07 -16.10 -3.44
C ARG A 86 13.50 -15.80 -2.98
N ARG A 87 13.91 -14.54 -3.01
CA ARG A 87 15.30 -14.14 -2.74
C ARG A 87 15.68 -14.18 -1.25
N LEU A 88 14.70 -14.07 -0.37
CA LEU A 88 14.89 -13.94 1.07
C LEU A 88 14.28 -15.11 1.87
N ARG A 89 13.82 -16.16 1.17
CA ARG A 89 13.62 -17.49 1.74
C ARG A 89 14.91 -18.28 1.60
#